data_AF-A0A1G1FAJ7-F1
#
_entry.id   AF-A0A1G1FAJ7-F1
#
_cell.length_a   1.000
_cell.length_b   1.000
_cell.length_c   1.000
_cell.angle_alpha   90.00
_cell.angle_beta   90.00
_cell.angle_gamma   90.00
#
_symmetry.space_group_name_H-M   'P 1'
#
loop_
_entity.id
_entity.type
_entity.pdbx_description
1 polymer ?
#
loop_
_entity_poly.entity_id
_entity_poly.type
_entity_poly.pdbx_seq_one_letter_code
_entity_poly.pdbx_strand_id
1 'polypeptide(L)'
;MKKIVFEVGHIFYTQINKIIIFLLLVFFTGCMPEVKTDIPLETPVKNKAERQQERLRIKEVFKEINETNKTLKKSPEWLTEAYSSIKIKKLNDILKEEYSSYSKYLHSSEVYIIVHPGYYAFIQNKQPLPLWEYAKGFPQNNVVERISENLSRDDISIKVMEEQEKVLRDFIEFMSKEKKLVILILPGDYKNHLSYGYVKGYDEYARYINELTNMSESVIYMESKEYNNGFLSDKDLEVLATFLNTAGAKTIKLGGGYIGKCLSNFYESIGTRYRNNDINFILEITTISPVDMGSESNRLLNKDGRINFKRVVQYYSMLGYSSKLADSIKLRRLSMYRVYLDQ
;
A
#
# COMPACT_ATOMS: atom_id res chain seq x y z
N MET A 1 -9.46 43.85 -51.49
CA MET A 1 -9.04 44.43 -50.18
C MET A 1 -9.96 44.09 -49.01
N LYS A 2 -11.30 44.06 -49.14
CA LYS A 2 -12.20 43.78 -47.98
C LYS A 2 -12.07 42.38 -47.35
N LYS A 3 -11.57 41.37 -48.07
CA LYS A 3 -11.45 39.99 -47.57
C LYS A 3 -10.23 39.77 -46.65
N ILE A 4 -9.13 40.50 -46.88
CA ILE A 4 -7.88 40.37 -46.13
C ILE A 4 -8.01 40.98 -44.71
N VAL A 5 -8.82 42.04 -44.55
CA VAL A 5 -9.05 42.68 -43.25
C VAL A 5 -9.81 41.77 -42.28
N PHE A 6 -10.66 40.87 -42.79
CA PHE A 6 -11.48 39.98 -41.96
C PHE A 6 -10.68 38.79 -41.40
N GLU A 7 -9.73 38.24 -42.16
CA GLU A 7 -8.89 37.12 -41.71
C GLU A 7 -7.85 37.55 -40.67
N VAL A 8 -7.28 38.76 -40.80
CA VAL A 8 -6.30 39.27 -39.83
C VAL A 8 -6.96 39.56 -38.47
N GLY A 9 -8.20 40.05 -38.46
CA GLY A 9 -8.95 40.30 -37.22
C GLY A 9 -9.27 39.02 -36.43
N HIS A 10 -9.59 37.92 -37.13
CA HIS A 10 -9.97 36.67 -36.48
C HIS A 10 -8.77 35.95 -35.83
N ILE A 11 -7.57 36.09 -36.41
CA ILE A 11 -6.31 35.55 -35.87
C ILE A 11 -5.90 36.35 -34.62
N PHE A 12 -6.03 37.67 -34.63
CA PHE A 12 -5.72 38.51 -33.47
C PHE A 12 -6.65 38.22 -32.29
N TYR A 13 -7.96 38.06 -32.53
CA TYR A 13 -8.93 37.77 -31.48
C TYR A 13 -8.69 36.40 -30.82
N THR A 14 -8.32 35.38 -31.60
CA THR A 14 -8.02 34.04 -31.05
C THR A 14 -6.72 33.99 -30.26
N GLN A 15 -5.70 34.76 -30.65
CA GLN A 15 -4.45 34.86 -29.89
C GLN A 15 -4.63 35.63 -28.57
N ILE A 16 -5.38 36.74 -28.59
CA ILE A 16 -5.67 37.53 -27.38
C ILE A 16 -6.46 36.70 -26.36
N ASN A 17 -7.47 35.95 -26.79
CA ASN A 17 -8.23 35.09 -25.88
C ASN A 17 -7.38 33.97 -25.26
N LYS A 18 -6.44 33.38 -26.02
CA LYS A 18 -5.51 32.38 -25.47
C LYS A 18 -4.57 32.99 -24.42
N ILE A 19 -4.08 34.21 -24.66
CA ILE A 19 -3.22 34.92 -23.71
C ILE A 19 -4.00 35.30 -22.44
N ILE A 20 -5.25 35.74 -22.56
CA ILE A 20 -6.10 36.08 -21.41
C ILE A 20 -6.42 34.82 -20.57
N ILE A 21 -6.75 33.70 -21.22
CA ILE A 21 -6.99 32.42 -20.52
C ILE A 21 -5.72 31.94 -19.82
N PHE A 22 -4.56 32.06 -20.47
CA PHE A 22 -3.27 31.69 -19.87
C PHE A 22 -2.91 32.59 -18.68
N LEU A 23 -3.10 33.90 -18.79
CA LEU A 23 -2.88 34.84 -17.69
C LEU A 23 -3.84 34.59 -16.52
N LEU A 24 -5.11 34.30 -16.79
CA LEU A 24 -6.07 33.92 -15.74
C LEU A 24 -5.64 32.63 -15.03
N LEU A 25 -5.18 31.62 -15.76
CA LEU A 25 -4.67 30.38 -15.17
C LEU A 25 -3.41 30.60 -14.32
N VAL A 26 -2.52 31.52 -14.71
CA VAL A 26 -1.32 31.88 -13.93
C VAL A 26 -1.68 32.72 -12.69
N PHE A 27 -2.70 33.57 -12.74
CA PHE A 27 -3.16 34.31 -11.57
C PHE A 27 -3.87 33.43 -10.53
N PHE A 28 -4.56 32.36 -10.96
CA PHE A 28 -5.20 31.42 -10.04
C PHE A 28 -4.25 30.44 -9.33
N THR A 29 -3.04 30.21 -9.84
CA THR A 29 -2.04 29.36 -9.15
C THR A 29 -1.26 30.08 -8.05
N GLY A 30 -1.27 31.42 -8.03
CA GLY A 30 -0.57 32.25 -7.04
C GLY A 30 -1.30 32.46 -5.70
N CYS A 31 -2.55 32.02 -5.59
CA CYS A 31 -3.37 32.17 -4.38
C CYS A 31 -3.93 30.84 -3.89
N MET A 32 -3.15 29.75 -3.93
CA MET A 32 -3.51 28.58 -3.11
C MET A 32 -3.18 28.88 -1.65
N PRO A 33 -4.18 29.00 -0.75
CA PRO A 33 -3.91 29.19 0.66
C PRO A 33 -3.09 28.02 1.17
N GLU A 34 -2.10 28.31 2.01
CA GLU A 34 -1.30 27.30 2.68
C GLU A 34 -2.24 26.46 3.56
N VAL A 35 -2.66 25.30 3.05
CA VAL A 35 -3.56 24.40 3.77
C VAL A 35 -2.81 23.87 4.99
N LYS A 36 -3.08 24.46 6.16
CA LYS A 36 -2.69 23.91 7.45
C LYS A 36 -3.52 22.64 7.68
N THR A 37 -3.04 21.51 7.21
CA THR A 37 -3.61 20.21 7.53
C THR A 37 -3.24 19.87 8.97
N ASP A 38 -4.10 20.23 9.92
CA ASP A 38 -4.04 19.73 11.30
C ASP A 38 -4.51 18.28 11.32
N ILE A 39 -3.57 17.39 10.99
CA ILE A 39 -3.77 15.94 10.96
C ILE A 39 -3.84 15.45 12.41
N PRO A 40 -4.98 14.92 12.89
CA PRO A 40 -5.07 14.40 14.25
C PRO A 40 -4.14 13.20 14.37
N LEU A 41 -3.01 13.38 15.07
CA LEU A 41 -2.20 12.24 15.49
C LEU A 41 -3.04 11.36 16.42
N GLU A 42 -2.86 10.04 16.30
CA GLU A 42 -3.40 9.09 17.27
C GLU A 42 -3.15 9.59 18.69
N THR A 43 -4.17 9.47 19.54
CA THR A 43 -4.21 9.99 20.91
C THR A 43 -2.82 9.90 21.52
N PRO A 44 -2.19 11.04 21.85
CA PRO A 44 -0.82 11.02 22.29
C PRO A 44 -0.77 10.12 23.51
N VAL A 45 0.01 9.04 23.38
CA VAL A 45 0.51 8.27 24.51
C VAL A 45 0.85 9.27 25.62
N LYS A 46 0.11 9.14 26.73
CA LYS A 46 -0.27 10.26 27.61
C LYS A 46 0.92 10.76 28.42
N ASN A 47 2.02 10.01 28.47
CA ASN A 47 3.29 10.47 29.02
C ASN A 47 4.51 10.09 28.15
N LYS A 48 5.65 10.75 28.40
CA LYS A 48 6.92 10.52 27.68
C LYS A 48 7.47 9.10 27.89
N ALA A 49 7.22 8.49 29.05
CA ALA A 49 7.74 7.18 29.42
C ALA A 49 7.09 6.05 28.61
N GLU A 50 5.76 6.05 28.49
CA GLU A 50 5.01 5.12 27.65
C GLU A 50 5.45 5.20 26.18
N ARG A 51 5.75 6.41 25.67
CA ARG A 51 6.29 6.58 24.30
C ARG A 51 7.66 5.93 24.14
N GLN A 52 8.50 6.06 25.16
CA GLN A 52 9.82 5.45 25.16
C GLN A 52 9.73 3.92 25.23
N GLN A 53 8.83 3.40 26.07
CA GLN A 53 8.58 1.96 26.17
C GLN A 53 8.06 1.39 24.84
N GLU A 54 7.09 2.06 24.21
CA GLU A 54 6.57 1.67 22.89
C GLU A 54 7.68 1.65 21.84
N ARG A 55 8.56 2.67 21.82
CA ARG A 55 9.72 2.72 20.92
C ARG A 55 10.69 1.57 21.15
N LEU A 56 10.98 1.22 22.41
CA LEU A 56 11.88 0.11 22.75
C LEU A 56 11.27 -1.22 22.29
N ARG A 57 9.98 -1.44 22.56
CA ARG A 57 9.23 -2.61 22.11
C ARG A 57 9.29 -2.77 20.60
N ILE A 58 9.00 -1.71 19.84
CA ILE A 58 9.08 -1.74 18.38
C ILE A 58 10.49 -2.10 17.90
N LYS A 59 11.54 -1.54 18.51
CA LYS A 59 12.94 -1.86 18.15
C LYS A 59 13.28 -3.33 18.40
N GLU A 60 12.80 -3.89 19.50
CA GLU A 60 13.00 -5.30 19.84
C GLU A 60 12.30 -6.23 18.84
N VAL A 61 11.05 -5.94 18.50
CA VAL A 61 10.31 -6.70 17.48
C VAL A 61 11.05 -6.69 16.13
N PHE A 62 11.54 -5.53 15.70
CA PHE A 62 12.33 -5.44 14.45
C PHE A 62 13.67 -6.15 14.54
N LYS A 63 14.31 -6.20 15.71
CA LYS A 63 15.52 -6.98 15.91
C LYS A 63 15.24 -8.46 15.67
N GLU A 64 14.17 -9.01 16.26
CA GLU A 64 13.77 -10.40 16.06
C GLU A 64 13.37 -10.71 14.62
N ILE A 65 12.65 -9.80 13.96
CA ILE A 65 12.31 -9.92 12.53
C ILE A 65 13.59 -10.01 11.69
N ASN A 66 14.53 -9.10 11.92
CA ASN A 66 15.81 -9.08 11.20
C ASN A 66 16.66 -10.34 11.44
N GLU A 67 16.67 -10.86 12.66
CA GLU A 67 17.36 -12.12 12.99
C GLU A 67 16.71 -13.30 12.25
N THR A 68 15.37 -13.35 12.22
CA THR A 68 14.61 -14.39 11.51
C THR A 68 14.87 -14.33 10.00
N ASN A 69 14.88 -13.12 9.42
CA ASN A 69 15.13 -12.88 8.00
C ASN A 69 16.55 -13.26 7.57
N LYS A 70 17.53 -13.16 8.49
CA LYS A 70 18.93 -13.55 8.23
C LYS A 70 19.21 -15.03 8.44
N THR A 71 18.37 -15.73 9.20
CA THR A 71 18.60 -17.13 9.61
C THR A 71 17.56 -18.06 9.01
N LEU A 72 16.41 -18.21 9.68
CA LEU A 72 15.34 -19.14 9.32
C LEU A 72 14.86 -18.95 7.88
N LYS A 73 14.63 -17.71 7.45
CA LYS A 73 14.04 -17.42 6.13
C LYS A 73 14.99 -17.69 4.94
N LYS A 74 16.23 -18.11 5.23
CA LYS A 74 17.23 -18.49 4.24
C LYS A 74 17.53 -20.00 4.24
N SER A 75 16.92 -20.78 5.13
CA SER A 75 17.12 -22.23 5.18
C SER A 75 16.44 -22.92 3.98
N PRO A 76 17.04 -23.96 3.38
CA PRO A 76 16.44 -24.67 2.25
C PRO A 76 15.03 -25.20 2.52
N GLU A 77 14.75 -25.65 3.74
CA GLU A 77 13.45 -26.16 4.17
C GLU A 77 12.40 -25.04 4.13
N TRP A 78 12.72 -23.89 4.72
CA TRP A 78 11.81 -22.75 4.73
C TRP A 78 11.60 -22.19 3.33
N LEU A 79 12.65 -22.14 2.50
CA LEU A 79 12.54 -21.75 1.09
C LEU A 79 11.55 -22.66 0.35
N THR A 80 11.76 -23.97 0.41
CA THR A 80 10.90 -24.97 -0.24
C THR A 80 9.44 -24.82 0.19
N GLU A 81 9.21 -24.67 1.49
CA GLU A 81 7.86 -24.49 2.02
C GLU A 81 7.23 -23.19 1.53
N ALA A 82 7.96 -22.08 1.58
CA ALA A 82 7.46 -20.77 1.19
C ALA A 82 7.06 -20.68 -0.30
N TYR A 83 7.72 -21.42 -1.19
CA TYR A 83 7.38 -21.47 -2.61
C TYR A 83 6.19 -22.40 -2.96
N SER A 84 5.81 -23.30 -2.05
CA SER A 84 4.85 -24.38 -2.38
C SER A 84 3.40 -23.90 -2.52
N SER A 85 2.98 -22.95 -1.68
CA SER A 85 1.65 -22.33 -1.68
C SER A 85 1.61 -21.17 -0.70
N ILE A 86 0.59 -20.31 -0.77
CA ILE A 86 0.28 -19.38 0.33
C ILE A 86 -0.05 -20.20 1.58
N LYS A 87 0.54 -19.85 2.74
CA LYS A 87 0.45 -20.61 4.00
C LYS A 87 -0.47 -19.99 5.05
N ILE A 88 -0.87 -18.74 4.86
CA ILE A 88 -1.95 -18.12 5.64
C ILE A 88 -3.32 -18.63 5.16
N LYS A 89 -4.34 -18.58 6.03
CA LYS A 89 -5.69 -19.08 5.71
C LYS A 89 -6.42 -18.13 4.76
N LYS A 90 -7.14 -18.70 3.78
CA LYS A 90 -8.12 -17.95 2.97
C LYS A 90 -9.38 -17.78 3.80
N LEU A 91 -9.96 -16.57 3.86
CA LEU A 91 -11.13 -16.30 4.70
C LEU A 91 -12.33 -17.19 4.32
N ASN A 92 -12.53 -17.43 3.03
CA ASN A 92 -13.61 -18.28 2.52
C ASN A 92 -13.51 -19.75 3.00
N ASP A 93 -12.33 -20.20 3.43
CA ASP A 93 -12.09 -21.56 3.88
C ASP A 93 -12.21 -21.69 5.42
N ILE A 94 -12.39 -20.57 6.12
CA ILE A 94 -12.60 -20.55 7.58
C ILE A 94 -14.09 -20.73 7.87
N LEU A 95 -14.41 -21.67 8.76
CA LEU A 95 -15.79 -21.92 9.17
C LEU A 95 -16.33 -20.73 9.97
N LYS A 96 -17.62 -20.40 9.79
CA LYS A 96 -18.24 -19.21 10.43
C LYS A 96 -18.17 -19.27 11.97
N GLU A 97 -18.22 -20.48 12.52
CA GLU A 97 -18.13 -20.75 13.95
C GLU A 97 -16.76 -20.35 14.53
N GLU A 98 -15.72 -20.30 13.70
CA GLU A 98 -14.37 -19.90 14.10
C GLU A 98 -14.17 -18.37 14.09
N TYR A 99 -15.06 -17.58 13.48
CA TYR A 99 -14.84 -16.14 13.24
C TYR A 99 -14.64 -15.34 14.53
N SER A 100 -15.42 -15.64 15.58
CA SER A 100 -15.33 -14.95 16.87
C SER A 100 -13.97 -15.14 17.54
N SER A 101 -13.26 -16.24 17.25
CA SER A 101 -11.93 -16.52 17.79
C SER A 101 -10.86 -15.52 17.32
N TYR A 102 -11.09 -14.82 16.20
CA TYR A 102 -10.17 -13.80 15.68
C TYR A 102 -10.23 -12.48 16.45
N SER A 103 -11.21 -12.30 17.34
CA SER A 103 -11.31 -11.13 18.24
C SER A 103 -10.03 -10.92 19.07
N LYS A 104 -9.32 -11.99 19.43
CA LYS A 104 -8.05 -11.93 20.19
C LYS A 104 -6.92 -11.22 19.44
N TYR A 105 -6.99 -11.14 18.10
CA TYR A 105 -6.00 -10.46 17.26
C TYR A 105 -6.37 -9.00 16.98
N LEU A 106 -7.57 -8.55 17.35
CA LEU A 106 -7.95 -7.15 17.23
C LEU A 106 -7.27 -6.31 18.29
N HIS A 107 -6.70 -5.18 17.89
CA HIS A 107 -6.21 -4.17 18.82
C HIS A 107 -7.16 -2.99 18.80
N SER A 108 -7.81 -2.70 19.92
CA SER A 108 -8.80 -1.60 20.02
C SER A 108 -9.97 -1.73 19.03
N SER A 109 -10.40 -2.97 18.73
CA SER A 109 -11.41 -3.28 17.70
C SER A 109 -11.03 -2.83 16.28
N GLU A 110 -9.74 -2.61 16.01
CA GLU A 110 -9.24 -2.23 14.69
C GLU A 110 -8.73 -3.45 13.92
N VAL A 111 -9.02 -3.49 12.62
CA VAL A 111 -8.50 -4.47 11.64
C VAL A 111 -7.76 -3.75 10.54
N TYR A 112 -6.68 -4.35 10.04
CA TYR A 112 -5.92 -3.83 8.91
C TYR A 112 -6.27 -4.62 7.66
N ILE A 113 -6.63 -3.94 6.58
CA ILE A 113 -6.86 -4.55 5.28
C ILE A 113 -5.87 -3.95 4.29
N ILE A 114 -5.00 -4.80 3.76
CA ILE A 114 -3.95 -4.43 2.82
C ILE A 114 -4.33 -4.96 1.45
N VAL A 115 -4.57 -4.04 0.52
CA VAL A 115 -4.96 -4.39 -0.85
C VAL A 115 -3.72 -4.54 -1.71
N HIS A 116 -3.58 -5.67 -2.38
CA HIS A 116 -2.53 -5.98 -3.34
C HIS A 116 -1.10 -5.63 -2.85
N PRO A 117 -0.61 -6.27 -1.78
CA PRO A 117 0.79 -6.10 -1.37
C PRO A 117 1.74 -6.49 -2.52
N GLY A 118 2.79 -5.71 -2.75
CA GLY A 118 3.73 -5.97 -3.86
C GLY A 118 3.20 -5.63 -5.25
N TYR A 119 2.09 -4.88 -5.39
CA TYR A 119 1.48 -4.59 -6.71
C TYR A 119 2.47 -4.08 -7.76
N TYR A 120 3.36 -3.16 -7.39
CA TYR A 120 4.38 -2.64 -8.31
C TYR A 120 5.27 -3.78 -8.82
N ALA A 121 5.85 -4.53 -7.88
CA ALA A 121 6.81 -5.57 -8.18
C ALA A 121 6.18 -6.71 -9.00
N PHE A 122 4.95 -7.12 -8.72
CA PHE A 122 4.37 -8.32 -9.32
C PHE A 122 3.42 -8.08 -10.50
N ILE A 123 2.77 -6.92 -10.56
CA ILE A 123 1.72 -6.63 -11.56
C ILE A 123 2.16 -5.53 -12.51
N GLN A 124 2.59 -4.38 -11.99
CA GLN A 124 2.89 -3.22 -12.85
C GLN A 124 4.23 -3.35 -13.56
N ASN A 125 5.27 -3.85 -12.87
CA ASN A 125 6.57 -4.07 -13.48
C ASN A 125 6.46 -5.28 -14.43
N LYS A 126 6.73 -5.08 -15.72
CA LYS A 126 6.52 -6.10 -16.78
C LYS A 126 7.80 -6.83 -17.22
N GLN A 127 8.89 -6.71 -16.47
CA GLN A 127 10.16 -7.35 -16.84
C GLN A 127 10.20 -8.78 -16.31
N PRO A 128 10.23 -9.83 -17.16
CA PRO A 128 10.29 -11.20 -16.66
C PRO A 128 11.66 -11.47 -15.99
N LEU A 129 11.67 -12.34 -14.98
CA LEU A 129 12.94 -12.89 -14.47
C LEU A 129 13.66 -13.69 -15.57
N PRO A 130 14.98 -13.55 -15.72
CA PRO A 130 15.75 -14.40 -16.62
C PRO A 130 15.56 -15.88 -16.31
N LEU A 131 15.45 -16.73 -17.34
CA LEU A 131 15.21 -18.17 -17.17
C LEU A 131 16.25 -18.87 -16.28
N TRP A 132 17.48 -18.38 -16.27
CA TRP A 132 18.57 -18.95 -15.46
C TRP A 132 18.36 -18.76 -13.95
N GLU A 133 17.54 -17.79 -13.51
CA GLU A 133 17.20 -17.62 -12.08
C GLU A 133 16.48 -18.87 -11.55
N TYR A 134 15.54 -19.42 -12.32
CA TYR A 134 14.80 -20.63 -11.96
C TYR A 134 15.68 -21.89 -11.94
N ALA A 135 16.79 -21.89 -12.68
CA ALA A 135 17.73 -23.02 -12.70
C ALA A 135 18.61 -23.10 -11.44
N LYS A 136 18.65 -22.03 -10.61
CA LYS A 136 19.44 -21.98 -9.38
C LYS A 136 18.74 -22.61 -8.17
N GLY A 137 17.54 -23.18 -8.34
CA GLY A 137 16.71 -23.65 -7.24
C GLY A 137 15.99 -22.49 -6.55
N PHE A 138 15.79 -22.57 -5.24
CA PHE A 138 15.14 -21.51 -4.47
C PHE A 138 16.17 -20.44 -4.04
N PRO A 139 16.09 -19.20 -4.55
CA PRO A 139 17.02 -18.12 -4.20
C PRO A 139 16.78 -17.64 -2.76
N GLN A 140 17.85 -17.16 -2.12
CA GLN A 140 17.78 -16.62 -0.75
C GLN A 140 17.06 -15.27 -0.68
N ASN A 141 17.33 -14.37 -1.64
CA ASN A 141 16.67 -13.07 -1.73
C ASN A 141 15.36 -13.24 -2.48
N ASN A 142 14.28 -12.58 -2.03
CA ASN A 142 12.99 -12.64 -2.73
C ASN A 142 12.99 -11.78 -4.00
N VAL A 143 11.96 -11.91 -4.84
CA VAL A 143 11.90 -11.19 -6.13
C VAL A 143 11.90 -9.66 -5.98
N VAL A 144 11.31 -9.09 -4.92
CA VAL A 144 11.31 -7.64 -4.69
C VAL A 144 12.72 -7.13 -4.45
N GLU A 145 13.51 -7.86 -3.66
CA GLU A 145 14.91 -7.54 -3.38
C GLU A 145 15.76 -7.65 -4.64
N ARG A 146 15.58 -8.72 -5.42
CA ARG A 146 16.32 -8.93 -6.68
C ARG A 146 15.96 -7.91 -7.76
N ILE A 147 14.69 -7.48 -7.84
CA ILE A 147 14.28 -6.39 -8.74
C ILE A 147 15.01 -5.11 -8.32
N SER A 148 14.99 -4.77 -7.03
CA SER A 148 15.60 -3.53 -6.51
C SER A 148 17.11 -3.47 -6.74
N GLU A 149 17.80 -4.62 -6.73
CA GLU A 149 19.24 -4.69 -7.04
C GLU A 149 19.58 -4.32 -8.49
N ASN A 150 18.65 -4.54 -9.43
CA ASN A 150 18.88 -4.42 -10.88
C ASN A 150 18.29 -3.15 -11.52
N LEU A 151 17.46 -2.39 -10.80
CA LEU A 151 16.85 -1.19 -11.35
C LEU A 151 17.82 0.00 -11.41
N SER A 152 17.57 0.90 -12.37
CA SER A 152 18.34 2.13 -12.51
C SER A 152 18.21 2.98 -11.25
N ARG A 153 19.32 3.13 -10.52
CA ARG A 153 19.40 3.98 -9.34
C ARG A 153 19.21 5.47 -9.65
N ASP A 154 19.03 5.85 -10.90
CA ASP A 154 18.84 7.25 -11.28
C ASP A 154 17.36 7.63 -11.43
N ASP A 155 16.44 6.65 -11.53
CA ASP A 155 15.01 6.92 -11.59
C ASP A 155 14.44 7.12 -10.18
N ILE A 156 14.04 8.36 -9.88
CA ILE A 156 13.53 8.75 -8.58
C ILE A 156 12.16 8.12 -8.30
N SER A 157 11.32 7.92 -9.32
CA SER A 157 10.02 7.27 -9.16
C SER A 157 10.19 5.80 -8.75
N ILE A 158 11.22 5.14 -9.27
CA ILE A 158 11.58 3.77 -8.85
C ILE A 158 12.01 3.76 -7.38
N LYS A 159 12.88 4.67 -6.95
CA LYS A 159 13.28 4.77 -5.52
C LYS A 159 12.10 4.99 -4.59
N VAL A 160 11.14 5.82 -5.00
CA VAL A 160 9.89 5.99 -4.24
C VAL A 160 9.15 4.66 -4.12
N MET A 161 9.09 3.86 -5.19
CA MET A 161 8.45 2.53 -5.16
C MET A 161 9.14 1.55 -4.25
N GLU A 162 10.46 1.45 -4.33
CA GLU A 162 11.24 0.56 -3.45
C GLU A 162 11.02 0.91 -1.98
N GLU A 163 11.03 2.20 -1.64
CA GLU A 163 10.85 2.61 -0.25
C GLU A 163 9.40 2.51 0.23
N GLN A 164 8.40 2.77 -0.61
CA GLN A 164 6.99 2.50 -0.25
C GLN A 164 6.74 1.01 -0.04
N GLU A 165 7.33 0.17 -0.90
CA GLU A 165 7.26 -1.28 -0.81
C GLU A 165 7.92 -1.78 0.48
N LYS A 166 9.12 -1.30 0.78
CA LYS A 166 9.82 -1.61 2.04
C LYS A 166 8.99 -1.23 3.28
N VAL A 167 8.42 -0.01 3.30
CA VAL A 167 7.58 0.42 4.43
C VAL A 167 6.34 -0.48 4.59
N LEU A 168 5.72 -0.91 3.48
CA LEU A 168 4.58 -1.83 3.52
C LEU A 168 4.99 -3.23 4.01
N ARG A 169 6.12 -3.76 3.53
CA ARG A 169 6.68 -5.04 3.98
C ARG A 169 6.95 -5.03 5.48
N ASP A 170 7.70 -4.03 5.94
CA ASP A 170 8.05 -3.84 7.35
C ASP A 170 6.79 -3.74 8.22
N PHE A 171 5.75 -3.05 7.72
CA PHE A 171 4.44 -2.98 8.38
C PHE A 171 3.80 -4.36 8.54
N ILE A 172 3.67 -5.14 7.46
CA ILE A 172 3.00 -6.44 7.51
C ILE A 172 3.78 -7.41 8.41
N GLU A 173 5.12 -7.43 8.31
CA GLU A 173 5.98 -8.27 9.16
C GLU A 173 5.83 -7.93 10.64
N PHE A 174 5.85 -6.63 10.97
CA PHE A 174 5.63 -6.16 12.34
C PHE A 174 4.26 -6.58 12.87
N MET A 175 3.19 -6.35 12.10
CA MET A 175 1.82 -6.67 12.51
C MET A 175 1.58 -8.17 12.67
N SER A 176 2.18 -8.97 11.78
CA SER A 176 2.17 -10.43 11.89
C SER A 176 2.85 -10.90 13.18
N LYS A 177 4.06 -10.40 13.44
CA LYS A 177 4.85 -10.75 14.62
C LYS A 177 4.14 -10.38 15.92
N GLU A 178 3.47 -9.24 15.91
CA GLU A 178 2.66 -8.70 17.01
C GLU A 178 1.26 -9.34 17.15
N LYS A 179 0.98 -10.37 16.33
CA LYS A 179 -0.30 -11.09 16.31
C LYS A 179 -1.52 -10.16 16.16
N LYS A 180 -1.38 -9.13 15.33
CA LYS A 180 -2.49 -8.22 14.97
C LYS A 180 -3.23 -8.74 13.75
N LEU A 181 -4.55 -8.56 13.73
CA LEU A 181 -5.39 -9.01 12.63
C LEU A 181 -5.10 -8.19 11.37
N VAL A 182 -4.56 -8.88 10.36
CA VAL A 182 -4.35 -8.33 9.02
C VAL A 182 -5.10 -9.19 8.01
N ILE A 183 -5.86 -8.55 7.13
CA ILE A 183 -6.51 -9.20 5.99
C ILE A 183 -5.81 -8.71 4.73
N LEU A 184 -5.20 -9.62 3.99
CA LEU A 184 -4.61 -9.31 2.69
C LEU A 184 -5.68 -9.52 1.61
N ILE A 185 -5.91 -8.52 0.78
CA ILE A 185 -6.67 -8.70 -0.46
C ILE A 185 -5.64 -8.94 -1.54
N LEU A 186 -5.50 -10.18 -1.98
CA LEU A 186 -4.55 -10.57 -3.01
C LEU A 186 -5.16 -10.37 -4.40
N PRO A 187 -4.34 -10.17 -5.45
CA PRO A 187 -4.81 -10.12 -6.82
C PRO A 187 -5.56 -11.41 -7.21
N GLY A 188 -6.76 -11.26 -7.77
CA GLY A 188 -7.53 -12.38 -8.31
C GLY A 188 -6.76 -13.08 -9.43
N ASP A 189 -6.76 -14.42 -9.42
CA ASP A 189 -6.09 -15.26 -10.40
C ASP A 189 -4.63 -14.86 -10.69
N TYR A 190 -3.89 -14.45 -9.64
CA TYR A 190 -2.54 -13.92 -9.79
C TYR A 190 -1.61 -14.88 -10.57
N LYS A 191 -1.76 -16.20 -10.40
CA LYS A 191 -0.92 -17.20 -11.06
C LYS A 191 -0.92 -17.10 -12.59
N ASN A 192 -1.99 -16.58 -13.18
CA ASN A 192 -2.13 -16.42 -14.63
C ASN A 192 -1.78 -15.01 -15.13
N HIS A 193 -1.61 -14.05 -14.23
CA HIS A 193 -1.56 -12.62 -14.58
C HIS A 193 -0.37 -11.85 -14.02
N LEU A 194 0.37 -12.40 -13.07
CA LEU A 194 1.58 -11.74 -12.59
C LEU A 194 2.66 -11.74 -13.67
N SER A 195 3.31 -10.58 -13.81
CA SER A 195 4.46 -10.40 -14.70
C SER A 195 5.67 -11.23 -14.24
N TYR A 196 5.66 -11.66 -12.98
CA TYR A 196 6.74 -12.40 -12.32
C TYR A 196 6.24 -13.74 -11.76
N GLY A 197 7.01 -14.78 -12.05
CA GLY A 197 7.36 -15.75 -11.01
C GLY A 197 6.32 -16.80 -10.61
N TYR A 198 5.27 -17.04 -11.41
CA TYR A 198 4.60 -18.33 -11.34
C TYR A 198 5.13 -19.27 -12.43
N VAL A 199 5.99 -20.19 -12.02
CA VAL A 199 6.31 -21.41 -12.78
C VAL A 199 5.81 -22.58 -11.94
N LYS A 200 5.34 -23.67 -12.55
CA LYS A 200 4.87 -24.83 -11.78
C LYS A 200 5.97 -25.31 -10.82
N GLY A 201 5.70 -25.28 -9.52
CA GLY A 201 6.66 -25.62 -8.45
C GLY A 201 7.47 -24.43 -7.91
N TYR A 202 7.23 -23.23 -8.41
CA TYR A 202 7.96 -22.01 -8.07
C TYR A 202 7.02 -20.81 -8.13
N ASP A 203 6.42 -20.46 -6.99
CA ASP A 203 5.49 -19.34 -6.85
C ASP A 203 6.14 -18.20 -6.03
N GLU A 204 6.72 -17.22 -6.74
CA GLU A 204 7.39 -16.05 -6.13
C GLU A 204 6.45 -15.18 -5.32
N TYR A 205 5.17 -15.12 -5.73
CA TYR A 205 4.20 -14.31 -5.00
C TYR A 205 3.80 -15.00 -3.70
N ALA A 206 3.54 -16.31 -3.73
CA ALA A 206 3.34 -17.07 -2.50
C ALA A 206 4.56 -16.97 -1.57
N ARG A 207 5.77 -17.10 -2.11
CA ARG A 207 7.03 -16.89 -1.37
C ARG A 207 7.04 -15.54 -0.67
N TYR A 208 6.79 -14.46 -1.41
CA TYR A 208 6.78 -13.10 -0.88
C TYR A 208 5.71 -12.94 0.21
N ILE A 209 4.47 -13.39 -0.01
CA ILE A 209 3.41 -13.32 1.01
C ILE A 209 3.78 -14.12 2.26
N ASN A 210 4.33 -15.32 2.11
CA ASN A 210 4.74 -16.16 3.25
C ASN A 210 5.88 -15.53 4.04
N GLU A 211 6.79 -14.81 3.38
CA GLU A 211 7.84 -14.04 4.02
C GLU A 211 7.27 -12.91 4.87
N LEU A 212 6.39 -12.07 4.31
CA LEU A 212 5.83 -10.93 5.04
C LEU A 212 4.95 -11.35 6.20
N THR A 213 4.22 -12.43 6.02
CA THR A 213 3.25 -12.86 7.02
C THR A 213 3.85 -13.80 8.04
N ASN A 214 5.07 -14.29 7.82
CA ASN A 214 5.69 -15.35 8.64
C ASN A 214 4.71 -16.50 8.93
N MET A 215 3.83 -16.79 7.96
CA MET A 215 2.77 -17.81 8.06
C MET A 215 1.88 -17.66 9.31
N SER A 216 1.68 -16.42 9.80
CA SER A 216 0.98 -16.19 11.06
C SER A 216 -0.53 -16.38 10.96
N GLU A 217 -1.09 -17.07 11.94
CA GLU A 217 -2.55 -17.22 12.14
C GLU A 217 -3.32 -15.91 12.32
N SER A 218 -2.66 -14.80 12.68
CA SER A 218 -3.30 -13.48 12.76
C SER A 218 -3.44 -12.81 11.39
N VAL A 219 -2.87 -13.40 10.33
CA VAL A 219 -2.98 -12.89 8.97
C VAL A 219 -3.81 -13.88 8.16
N ILE A 220 -4.83 -13.37 7.49
CA ILE A 220 -5.68 -14.12 6.57
C ILE A 220 -5.74 -13.40 5.24
N TYR A 221 -6.25 -14.05 4.20
CA TYR A 221 -6.39 -13.42 2.90
C TYR A 221 -7.73 -13.69 2.23
N MET A 222 -8.04 -12.81 1.28
CA MET A 222 -9.06 -12.98 0.25
C MET A 222 -8.44 -12.62 -1.10
N GLU A 223 -9.13 -12.93 -2.18
CA GLU A 223 -8.73 -12.53 -3.52
C GLU A 223 -9.70 -11.45 -4.03
N SER A 224 -9.18 -10.44 -4.71
CA SER A 224 -10.01 -9.54 -5.51
C SER A 224 -10.60 -10.29 -6.70
N LYS A 225 -11.65 -9.72 -7.29
CA LYS A 225 -12.32 -10.27 -8.47
C LYS A 225 -11.38 -10.36 -9.67
N GLU A 226 -10.50 -9.37 -9.84
CA GLU A 226 -9.50 -9.34 -10.92
C GLU A 226 -8.12 -9.02 -10.36
N TYR A 227 -7.07 -9.34 -11.10
CA TYR A 227 -5.69 -9.12 -10.67
C TYR A 227 -5.30 -7.65 -10.55
N ASN A 228 -5.88 -6.77 -11.38
CA ASN A 228 -5.48 -5.36 -11.51
C ASN A 228 -6.43 -4.38 -10.81
N ASN A 229 -7.45 -4.89 -10.10
CA ASN A 229 -8.42 -4.07 -9.38
C ASN A 229 -8.64 -4.63 -7.97
N GLY A 230 -8.92 -3.76 -7.00
CA GLY A 230 -9.17 -4.19 -5.61
C GLY A 230 -10.62 -4.57 -5.35
N PHE A 231 -11.45 -4.75 -6.36
CA PHE A 231 -12.88 -5.00 -6.17
C PHE A 231 -13.11 -6.41 -5.64
N LEU A 232 -14.03 -6.59 -4.68
CA LEU A 232 -14.47 -7.90 -4.20
C LEU A 232 -15.82 -8.28 -4.82
N SER A 233 -16.07 -9.58 -5.03
CA SER A 233 -17.41 -10.04 -5.42
C SER A 233 -18.43 -9.80 -4.29
N ASP A 234 -19.72 -9.66 -4.60
CA ASP A 234 -20.76 -9.46 -3.56
C ASP A 234 -20.78 -10.59 -2.53
N LYS A 235 -20.49 -11.82 -2.97
CA LYS A 235 -20.38 -12.99 -2.09
C LYS A 235 -19.19 -12.86 -1.14
N ASP A 236 -18.04 -12.44 -1.64
CA ASP A 236 -16.84 -12.25 -0.81
C ASP A 236 -16.99 -11.05 0.13
N LEU A 237 -17.66 -9.98 -0.31
CA LEU A 237 -18.03 -8.85 0.54
C LEU A 237 -18.95 -9.28 1.69
N GLU A 238 -19.92 -10.16 1.44
CA GLU A 238 -20.79 -10.71 2.49
C GLU A 238 -19.99 -11.54 3.50
N VAL A 239 -19.07 -12.38 3.01
CA VAL A 239 -18.18 -13.18 3.86
C VAL A 239 -17.31 -12.27 4.71
N LEU A 240 -16.66 -11.27 4.11
CA LEU A 240 -15.82 -10.30 4.81
C LEU A 240 -16.63 -9.52 5.86
N ALA A 241 -17.82 -9.05 5.50
CA ALA A 241 -18.68 -8.29 6.40
C ALA A 241 -19.14 -9.13 7.60
N THR A 242 -19.55 -10.37 7.34
CA THR A 242 -19.93 -11.32 8.39
C THR A 242 -18.76 -11.61 9.32
N PHE A 243 -17.56 -11.86 8.76
CA PHE A 243 -16.35 -12.13 9.51
C PHE A 243 -15.97 -10.97 10.43
N LEU A 244 -15.86 -9.76 9.87
CA LEU A 244 -15.47 -8.57 10.62
C LEU A 244 -16.47 -8.23 11.73
N ASN A 245 -17.78 -8.35 11.46
CA ASN A 245 -18.81 -8.13 12.48
C ASN A 245 -18.72 -9.18 13.60
N THR A 246 -18.56 -10.46 13.25
CA THR A 246 -18.48 -11.56 14.22
C THR A 246 -17.19 -11.52 15.05
N ALA A 247 -16.08 -11.11 14.45
CA ALA A 247 -14.82 -10.89 15.17
C ALA A 247 -14.87 -9.64 16.08
N GLY A 248 -15.84 -8.75 15.90
CA GLY A 248 -15.99 -7.53 16.69
C GLY A 248 -15.13 -6.36 16.19
N ALA A 249 -14.76 -6.35 14.91
CA ALA A 249 -14.04 -5.25 14.28
C ALA A 249 -14.98 -4.06 14.09
N LYS A 250 -14.60 -2.90 14.62
CA LYS A 250 -15.36 -1.63 14.53
C LYS A 250 -14.73 -0.64 13.58
N THR A 251 -13.44 -0.78 13.31
CA THR A 251 -12.71 0.16 12.48
C THR A 251 -11.78 -0.58 11.54
N ILE A 252 -11.91 -0.27 10.26
CA ILE A 252 -11.10 -0.80 9.18
C ILE A 252 -10.00 0.21 8.87
N LYS A 253 -8.76 -0.26 8.80
CA LYS A 253 -7.60 0.50 8.37
C LYS A 253 -7.14 -0.01 7.02
N LEU A 254 -7.22 0.83 5.98
CA LEU A 254 -6.89 0.48 4.61
C LEU A 254 -5.48 0.92 4.24
N GLY A 255 -4.76 0.06 3.53
CA GLY A 255 -3.44 0.35 2.95
C GLY A 255 -3.13 -0.54 1.75
N GLY A 256 -1.90 -0.47 1.24
CA GLY A 256 -1.39 -1.29 0.15
C GLY A 256 -1.32 -0.56 -1.19
N GLY A 257 -1.95 -1.14 -2.21
CA GLY A 257 -1.93 -0.74 -3.61
C GLY A 257 -2.39 0.69 -3.86
N TYR A 258 -2.34 1.10 -5.13
CA TYR A 258 -2.42 2.53 -5.45
C TYR A 258 -3.76 3.17 -5.08
N ILE A 259 -3.69 4.30 -4.39
CA ILE A 259 -4.82 5.24 -4.26
C ILE A 259 -5.23 5.71 -5.66
N GLY A 260 -6.53 5.75 -5.92
CA GLY A 260 -7.09 6.06 -7.23
C GLY A 260 -7.26 4.87 -8.17
N LYS A 261 -6.76 3.68 -7.77
CA LYS A 261 -6.86 2.45 -8.56
C LYS A 261 -7.38 1.32 -7.66
N CYS A 262 -6.53 0.36 -7.33
CA CYS A 262 -6.90 -0.84 -6.57
C CYS A 262 -7.53 -0.51 -5.23
N LEU A 263 -6.94 0.42 -4.48
CA LEU A 263 -7.43 0.76 -3.14
C LEU A 263 -8.76 1.51 -3.17
N SER A 264 -8.97 2.36 -4.17
CA SER A 264 -10.24 3.08 -4.36
C SER A 264 -11.38 2.14 -4.74
N ASN A 265 -11.12 1.17 -5.62
CA ASN A 265 -12.12 0.18 -6.02
C ASN A 265 -12.48 -0.74 -4.84
N PHE A 266 -11.50 -1.09 -4.00
CA PHE A 266 -11.78 -1.81 -2.76
C PHE A 266 -12.64 -0.98 -1.81
N TYR A 267 -12.27 0.28 -1.58
CA TYR A 267 -12.99 1.22 -0.71
C TYR A 267 -14.46 1.38 -1.13
N GLU A 268 -14.71 1.57 -2.42
CA GLU A 268 -16.07 1.65 -2.97
C GLU A 268 -16.86 0.36 -2.70
N SER A 269 -16.25 -0.81 -2.95
CA SER A 269 -16.90 -2.10 -2.76
C SER A 269 -17.28 -2.35 -1.29
N ILE A 270 -16.36 -2.09 -0.34
CA ILE A 270 -16.60 -2.32 1.10
C ILE A 270 -17.53 -1.27 1.71
N GLY A 271 -17.55 -0.05 1.16
CA GLY A 271 -18.46 1.03 1.57
C GLY A 271 -19.95 0.69 1.38
N THR A 272 -20.27 -0.33 0.57
CA THR A 272 -21.64 -0.85 0.45
C THR A 272 -22.13 -1.56 1.70
N ARG A 273 -21.20 -2.07 2.55
CA ARG A 273 -21.50 -2.84 3.77
C ARG A 273 -21.11 -2.13 5.05
N TYR A 274 -20.14 -1.22 4.97
CA TYR A 274 -19.59 -0.49 6.12
C TYR A 274 -19.81 1.01 5.96
N ARG A 275 -20.05 1.70 7.09
CA ARG A 275 -20.15 3.16 7.08
C ARG A 275 -18.78 3.75 6.78
N ASN A 276 -18.76 4.80 5.96
CA ASN A 276 -17.53 5.48 5.57
C ASN A 276 -16.69 5.95 6.78
N ASN A 277 -17.32 6.34 7.89
CA ASN A 277 -16.64 6.81 9.11
C ASN A 277 -15.89 5.71 9.87
N ASP A 278 -16.16 4.43 9.55
CA ASP A 278 -15.52 3.27 10.15
C ASP A 278 -14.33 2.78 9.32
N ILE A 279 -14.09 3.36 8.15
CA ILE A 279 -13.00 2.99 7.23
C ILE A 279 -12.00 4.14 7.14
N ASN A 280 -10.75 3.91 7.52
CA ASN A 280 -9.69 4.92 7.48
C ASN A 280 -8.53 4.47 6.60
N PHE A 281 -8.00 5.36 5.77
CA PHE A 281 -6.78 5.10 5.01
C PHE A 281 -5.55 5.38 5.87
N ILE A 282 -4.56 4.49 5.80
CA ILE A 282 -3.23 4.69 6.37
C ILE A 282 -2.30 5.09 5.23
N LEU A 283 -2.06 6.39 5.07
CA LEU A 283 -1.23 6.90 3.99
C LEU A 283 0.21 6.39 4.06
N GLU A 284 0.69 6.06 5.25
CA GLU A 284 2.05 5.58 5.48
C GLU A 284 2.36 4.28 4.72
N ILE A 285 1.35 3.44 4.56
CA ILE A 285 1.47 2.12 3.93
C ILE A 285 0.66 2.07 2.63
N THR A 286 0.35 3.24 2.06
CA THR A 286 -0.37 3.34 0.80
C THR A 286 0.52 3.85 -0.31
N THR A 287 0.57 3.09 -1.39
CA THR A 287 1.47 3.35 -2.52
C THR A 287 0.92 4.41 -3.46
N ILE A 288 1.81 5.20 -4.06
CA ILE A 288 1.47 6.17 -5.12
C ILE A 288 1.82 5.51 -6.46
N SER A 289 0.96 5.58 -7.47
CA SER A 289 1.35 4.98 -8.75
C SER A 289 2.51 5.77 -9.39
N PRO A 290 3.53 5.11 -9.98
CA PRO A 290 4.63 5.79 -10.66
C PRO A 290 4.18 6.79 -11.72
N VAL A 291 3.09 6.45 -12.44
CA VAL A 291 2.52 7.30 -13.49
C VAL A 291 1.83 8.55 -12.93
N ASP A 292 1.41 8.52 -11.67
CA ASP A 292 0.71 9.63 -11.03
C ASP A 292 1.69 10.61 -10.38
N MET A 293 2.89 10.17 -9.99
CA MET A 293 3.87 10.99 -9.26
C MET A 293 4.30 12.25 -10.01
N GLY A 294 4.35 12.20 -11.34
CA GLY A 294 4.75 13.33 -12.19
C GLY A 294 6.07 13.96 -11.74
N SER A 295 6.10 15.29 -11.64
CA SER A 295 7.26 16.06 -11.18
C SER A 295 7.45 16.07 -9.65
N GLU A 296 6.49 15.57 -8.88
CA GLU A 296 6.54 15.61 -7.41
C GLU A 296 7.40 14.48 -6.80
N SER A 297 7.79 13.47 -7.59
CA SER A 297 8.59 12.31 -7.15
C SER A 297 9.83 12.70 -6.34
N ASN A 298 10.54 13.76 -6.77
CA ASN A 298 11.74 14.30 -6.11
C ASN A 298 11.50 14.80 -4.69
N ARG A 299 10.24 15.10 -4.34
CA ARG A 299 9.85 15.63 -3.03
C ARG A 299 9.27 14.54 -2.13
N LEU A 300 8.93 13.38 -2.69
CA LEU A 300 8.40 12.25 -1.94
C LEU A 300 9.49 11.53 -1.14
N LEU A 301 10.78 11.81 -1.41
CA LEU A 301 11.92 11.30 -0.65
C LEU A 301 12.61 12.41 0.14
N ASN A 302 13.18 12.03 1.28
CA ASN A 302 14.16 12.81 2.02
C ASN A 302 15.54 12.70 1.32
N LYS A 303 16.49 13.53 1.76
CA LYS A 303 17.87 13.52 1.22
C LYS A 303 18.60 12.18 1.42
N ASP A 304 18.18 11.41 2.42
CA ASP A 304 18.70 10.07 2.72
C ASP A 304 18.00 8.95 1.92
N GLY A 305 17.10 9.32 1.01
CA GLY A 305 16.36 8.37 0.17
C GLY A 305 15.10 7.80 0.81
N ARG A 306 14.80 8.08 2.09
CA ARG A 306 13.59 7.55 2.76
C ARG A 306 12.34 8.33 2.39
N ILE A 307 11.16 7.70 2.46
CA ILE A 307 9.89 8.40 2.21
C ILE A 307 9.70 9.61 3.13
N ASN A 308 9.39 10.75 2.51
CA ASN A 308 8.99 11.97 3.19
C ASN A 308 7.47 11.98 3.39
N PHE A 309 6.99 11.42 4.50
CA PHE A 309 5.55 11.29 4.75
C PHE A 309 4.81 12.61 4.82
N LYS A 310 5.45 13.70 5.29
CA LYS A 310 4.82 15.02 5.24
C LYS A 310 4.49 15.41 3.79
N ARG A 311 5.41 15.12 2.87
CA ARG A 311 5.22 15.39 1.44
C ARG A 311 4.24 14.43 0.79
N VAL A 312 4.24 13.15 1.16
CA VAL A 312 3.22 12.17 0.74
C VAL A 312 1.81 12.64 1.13
N VAL A 313 1.61 13.09 2.38
CA VAL A 313 0.30 13.59 2.81
C VAL A 313 -0.10 14.86 2.06
N GLN A 314 0.83 15.79 1.84
CA GLN A 314 0.59 16.98 1.02
C GLN A 314 0.21 16.61 -0.41
N TYR A 315 0.91 15.64 -1.00
CA TYR A 315 0.64 15.13 -2.34
C TYR A 315 -0.78 14.56 -2.46
N TYR A 316 -1.20 13.70 -1.52
CA TYR A 316 -2.58 13.19 -1.51
C TYR A 316 -3.62 14.29 -1.30
N SER A 317 -3.29 15.31 -0.50
CA SER A 317 -4.17 16.47 -0.30
C SER A 317 -4.34 17.29 -1.59
N MET A 318 -3.26 17.48 -2.36
CA MET A 318 -3.29 18.20 -3.63
C MET A 318 -4.10 17.48 -4.71
N LEU A 319 -4.08 16.15 -4.73
CA LEU A 319 -4.86 15.34 -5.68
C LEU A 319 -6.37 15.33 -5.40
N GLY A 320 -6.85 16.11 -4.43
CA GLY A 320 -8.28 16.18 -4.11
C GLY A 320 -8.81 14.93 -3.41
N TYR A 321 -7.93 13.96 -3.09
CA TYR A 321 -8.28 12.87 -2.19
C TYR A 321 -8.64 13.42 -0.81
N SER A 322 -8.13 14.58 -0.40
CA SER A 322 -8.72 15.28 0.75
C SER A 322 -10.14 15.78 0.45
N SER A 323 -10.48 16.49 -0.62
CA SER A 323 -11.87 16.99 -0.74
C SER A 323 -12.97 15.91 -0.87
N LYS A 324 -12.71 14.76 -1.52
CA LYS A 324 -13.69 13.65 -1.66
C LYS A 324 -13.59 12.59 -0.56
N LEU A 325 -12.46 12.50 0.12
CA LEU A 325 -12.24 11.54 1.20
C LEU A 325 -11.89 12.22 2.54
N ALA A 326 -11.87 13.55 2.71
CA ALA A 326 -11.52 14.22 3.98
C ALA A 326 -12.62 14.07 5.02
N ASP A 327 -13.87 13.90 4.58
CA ASP A 327 -14.95 13.56 5.48
C ASP A 327 -14.81 12.10 6.01
N SER A 328 -14.03 11.24 5.33
CA SER A 328 -13.87 9.81 5.68
C SER A 328 -12.44 9.38 6.05
N ILE A 329 -11.39 10.14 5.73
CA ILE A 329 -9.98 9.80 5.98
C ILE A 329 -9.53 10.49 7.25
N LYS A 330 -9.53 9.73 8.35
CA LYS A 330 -8.68 10.08 9.50
C LYS A 330 -7.26 9.65 9.18
N LEU A 331 -6.45 10.65 8.84
CA LEU A 331 -5.01 10.49 8.68
C LEU A 331 -4.39 10.08 10.02
N ARG A 332 -3.88 8.84 10.11
CA ARG A 332 -3.25 8.30 11.32
C ARG A 332 -1.83 7.86 11.06
N ARG A 333 -0.89 8.39 11.86
CA ARG A 333 0.49 7.94 11.85
C ARG A 333 0.66 6.67 12.66
N LEU A 334 1.25 5.66 12.04
CA LEU A 334 1.64 4.43 12.73
C LEU A 334 2.75 4.69 13.75
N SER A 335 2.60 4.15 14.97
CA SER A 335 3.60 4.29 16.05
C SER A 335 4.98 3.77 15.63
N MET A 336 5.01 2.64 14.91
CA MET A 336 6.22 2.00 14.39
C MET A 336 7.05 2.93 13.49
N TYR A 337 6.39 3.83 12.77
CA TYR A 337 7.07 4.69 11.81
C TYR A 337 7.95 5.74 12.49
N ARG A 338 7.64 6.11 13.73
CA ARG A 338 8.53 6.98 14.52
C ARG A 338 9.86 6.31 14.85
N VAL A 339 9.91 4.99 14.90
CA VAL A 339 11.16 4.25 15.09
C VAL A 339 11.92 4.13 13.77
N TYR A 340 11.20 3.93 12.66
CA TYR A 340 11.79 3.91 11.31
C TYR A 340 12.53 5.21 10.96
N LEU A 341 11.98 6.37 11.36
CA LEU A 341 12.65 7.68 11.17
C LEU A 341 13.88 7.89 12.05
N ASP A 342 13.95 7.20 13.20
CA ASP A 342 15.01 7.38 14.21
C ASP A 342 16.21 6.42 13.99
N GLN A 343 16.11 5.49 13.04
CA GLN A 343 17.21 4.64 12.54
C GLN A 343 17.97 5.35 11.42
#